data_AF-A0A397FQY4-F1
#
_entry.id   AF-A0A397FQY4-F1
#
_cell.length_a   1.000
_cell.length_b   1.000
_cell.length_c   1.000
_cell.angle_alpha   90.00
_cell.angle_beta   90.00
_cell.angle_gamma   90.00
#
_symmetry.space_group_name_H-M   'P 1'
#
loop_
_entity.id
_entity.type
_entity.pdbx_description
1 polymer ?
#
loop_
_entity_poly.entity_id
_entity_poly.type
_entity_poly.pdbx_seq_one_letter_code
_entity_poly.pdbx_strand_id
1 'polypeptide(L)' 'MKFKTWEKVFWGIIIGLIIISLLSLLMHKGDVQVTVNNRVTYVSKGKVALYCVLFYGVIGLIFWAIIKLFTGGFKE' A
#
# COMPACT_ATOMS: atom_id res chain seq x y z
N MET A 1 -9.71 -19.79 16.06
CA MET A 1 -9.57 -19.97 14.59
C MET A 1 -8.25 -19.36 14.14
N LYS A 2 -7.57 -20.06 13.24
CA LYS A 2 -6.11 -20.11 13.01
C LYS A 2 -5.53 -18.74 12.60
N PHE A 3 -4.42 -18.32 13.20
CA PHE A 3 -3.60 -17.14 12.83
C PHE A 3 -3.48 -16.91 11.31
N LYS A 4 -3.38 -17.99 10.53
CA LYS A 4 -3.36 -18.03 9.07
C LYS A 4 -4.61 -17.41 8.39
N THR A 5 -5.77 -17.41 9.04
CA THR A 5 -6.98 -16.75 8.54
C THR A 5 -6.89 -15.24 8.71
N TRP A 6 -6.38 -14.76 9.84
CA TRP A 6 -6.19 -13.33 10.10
C TRP A 6 -5.12 -12.70 9.21
N GLU A 7 -4.05 -13.45 8.90
CA GLU A 7 -3.03 -13.04 7.94
C GLU A 7 -3.64 -12.85 6.52
N LYS A 8 -4.50 -13.77 6.09
CA LYS A 8 -5.22 -13.64 4.80
C LYS A 8 -6.16 -12.44 4.77
N VAL A 9 -6.88 -12.19 5.87
CA VAL A 9 -7.77 -11.01 5.98
C VAL A 9 -6.95 -9.72 5.93
N PHE A 10 -5.83 -9.65 6.64
CA PHE A 10 -4.93 -8.50 6.61
C PHE A 10 -4.39 -8.20 5.21
N TRP A 11 -3.83 -9.20 4.52
CA TRP A 11 -3.35 -9.04 3.15
C TRP A 11 -4.49 -8.68 2.17
N GLY A 12 -5.68 -9.23 2.38
CA GLY A 12 -6.88 -8.86 1.62
C GLY A 12 -7.25 -7.38 1.75
N ILE A 13 -7.16 -6.82 2.95
CA ILE A 13 -7.41 -5.38 3.20
C ILE A 13 -6.36 -4.53 2.49
N ILE A 14 -5.07 -4.89 2.57
CA ILE A 14 -4.00 -4.15 1.88
C ILE A 14 -4.20 -4.14 0.37
N ILE A 15 -4.50 -5.30 -0.23
CA ILE A 15 -4.79 -5.39 -1.67
C ILE A 15 -6.01 -4.55 -2.03
N GLY A 16 -7.07 -4.59 -1.21
CA GLY A 16 -8.26 -3.77 -1.40
C GLY A 16 -7.95 -2.26 -1.40
N LEU A 17 -7.13 -1.79 -0.46
CA LEU A 17 -6.70 -0.39 -0.39
C LEU A 17 -5.84 0.02 -1.59
N ILE A 18 -4.98 -0.86 -2.08
CA ILE A 18 -4.19 -0.63 -3.29
C ILE A 18 -5.12 -0.47 -4.50
N ILE A 19 -6.10 -1.35 -4.67
CA ILE A 19 -7.06 -1.29 -5.78
C ILE A 19 -7.88 0.01 -5.73
N ILE A 20 -8.40 0.39 -4.57
CA ILE A 20 -9.17 1.65 -4.41
C ILE A 20 -8.30 2.86 -4.77
N SER A 21 -7.04 2.88 -4.32
CA SER A 21 -6.10 3.95 -4.63
C SER A 21 -5.78 4.04 -6.14
N LEU A 22 -5.60 2.90 -6.80
CA LEU A 22 -5.39 2.82 -8.25
C LEU A 22 -6.63 3.23 -9.05
N LEU A 23 -7.83 2.84 -8.60
CA LEU A 23 -9.09 3.28 -9.23
C LEU A 23 -9.27 4.79 -9.14
N SER A 24 -8.95 5.40 -7.99
CA SER A 24 -8.98 6.86 -7.81
C SER A 24 -8.02 7.58 -8.78
N LEU A 25 -6.83 7.02 -9.00
CA LEU A 25 -5.85 7.50 -9.98
C LEU A 25 -6.32 7.38 -11.44
N LEU A 26 -7.07 6.33 -11.76
CA LEU A 26 -7.65 6.13 -13.10
C LEU A 26 -8.77 7.13 -13.40
N MET A 27 -9.56 7.51 -12.39
CA MET A 27 -10.64 8.51 -12.53
C MET A 27 -10.12 9.94 -12.70
N HIS A 28 -8.90 10.24 -12.23
CA HIS A 28 -8.30 11.56 -12.43
C HIS A 28 -7.91 11.75 -13.91
N LYS A 29 -8.30 12.84 -14.57
CA LYS A 29 -7.83 13.18 -15.92
C LYS A 29 -6.59 14.08 -15.82
N GLY A 30 -5.48 13.68 -16.46
CA GLY A 30 -4.21 14.43 -16.44
C GLY A 30 -3.22 14.03 -15.34
N ASP A 31 -2.04 14.65 -15.35
CA ASP A 31 -0.99 14.38 -14.35
C ASP A 31 -1.39 14.83 -12.94
N VAL A 32 -0.89 14.13 -11.92
CA VAL A 32 -1.21 14.44 -10.52
C VAL A 32 -0.38 15.66 -10.10
N GLN A 33 -1.07 16.73 -9.72
CA GLN A 33 -0.43 17.93 -9.19
C GLN A 33 -0.01 17.68 -7.75
N VAL A 34 1.29 17.76 -7.49
CA VAL A 34 1.87 17.70 -6.14
C VAL A 34 2.57 19.02 -5.88
N THR A 35 2.14 19.73 -4.85
CA THR A 35 2.78 20.98 -4.44
C THR A 35 3.91 20.66 -3.47
N VAL A 36 5.16 20.91 -3.86
CA VAL A 36 6.35 20.76 -3.01
C VAL A 36 6.99 22.13 -2.88
N ASN A 37 7.14 22.64 -1.65
CA ASN A 37 7.75 23.95 -1.37
C ASN A 37 7.17 25.09 -2.23
N ASN A 38 5.84 25.24 -2.24
CA ASN A 38 5.10 26.24 -3.04
C ASN A 38 5.29 26.14 -4.57
N ARG A 39 5.91 25.07 -5.10
CA ARG A 39 5.97 24.78 -6.53
C ARG A 39 5.04 23.64 -6.89
N VAL A 40 4.16 23.87 -7.85
CA VAL A 40 3.31 22.82 -8.43
C VAL A 40 4.17 21.97 -9.35
N THR A 41 4.36 20.70 -9.00
CA THR A 41 5.06 19.72 -9.83
C THR A 41 4.07 18.68 -10.30
N TYR A 42 4.09 18.39 -11.59
CA TYR A 42 3.22 17.38 -12.20
C TYR A 42 3.93 16.04 -12.18
N VAL A 43 3.34 15.07 -11.49
CA VAL A 43 3.88 13.72 -11.40
C VAL A 43 3.03 12.81 -12.28
N SER A 44 3.69 12.06 -13.16
CA SER A 44 3.04 11.06 -14.00
C SER A 44 2.27 10.06 -13.14
N LYS A 45 1.02 9.78 -13.52
CA LYS A 45 0.15 8.82 -12.84
C LYS A 45 0.81 7.46 -12.63
N GLY A 46 1.62 7.00 -13.58
CA GLY A 46 2.34 5.73 -13.47
C GLY A 46 3.36 5.74 -12.33
N LYS A 47 4.04 6.87 -12.11
CA LYS A 47 4.95 7.05 -10.97
C LYS A 47 4.16 7.11 -9.65
N VAL A 48 3.02 7.81 -9.61
CA VAL A 48 2.17 7.87 -8.41
C VAL A 48 1.59 6.50 -8.07
N ALA A 49 1.12 5.75 -9.06
CA ALA A 49 0.66 4.38 -8.89
C ALA A 49 1.77 3.46 -8.34
N LEU A 50 2.98 3.56 -8.89
CA LEU A 50 4.14 2.83 -8.39
C LEU A 50 4.46 3.20 -6.93
N TYR A 51 4.44 4.49 -6.58
CA TYR A 51 4.64 4.93 -5.21
C TYR A 51 3.56 4.41 -4.26
N CYS A 52 2.29 4.41 -4.65
CA CYS A 52 1.21 3.81 -3.86
C CYS A 52 1.45 2.32 -3.61
N VAL A 53 1.76 1.54 -4.66
CA VAL A 53 2.02 0.10 -4.53
C VAL A 53 3.22 -0.16 -3.62
N LEU A 54 4.32 0.57 -3.79
CA LEU A 54 5.51 0.45 -2.95
C LEU A 54 5.21 0.83 -1.49
N PHE A 55 4.48 1.93 -1.27
CA PHE A 55 4.15 2.39 0.08
C PHE A 55 3.30 1.37 0.84
N TYR A 56 2.20 0.90 0.25
CA TYR A 56 1.34 -0.11 0.87
C TYR A 56 2.03 -1.47 1.00
N GLY A 57 2.86 -1.86 0.02
CA GLY A 57 3.66 -3.08 0.08
C GLY A 57 4.66 -3.07 1.23
N VAL A 58 5.41 -1.97 1.40
CA VAL A 58 6.38 -1.80 2.48
C VAL A 58 5.67 -1.79 3.84
N ILE A 59 4.57 -1.04 3.99
CA ILE A 59 3.79 -1.02 5.23
C ILE A 59 3.27 -2.42 5.57
N GLY A 60 2.74 -3.13 4.57
CA GLY A 60 2.25 -4.50 4.74
C GLY A 60 3.33 -5.46 5.19
N LEU A 61 4.53 -5.39 4.60
CA LEU A 61 5.67 -6.21 5.00
C LEU A 61 6.17 -5.88 6.42
N ILE A 62 6.24 -4.60 6.79
CA ILE A 62 6.63 -4.17 8.13
C ILE A 62 5.63 -4.70 9.16
N PHE A 63 4.33 -4.49 8.92
CA PHE A 63 3.28 -4.99 9.83
C PHE A 63 3.29 -6.51 9.93
N TRP A 64 3.45 -7.20 8.81
CA TRP A 64 3.55 -8.67 8.79
C TRP A 64 4.76 -9.16 9.60
N ALA A 65 5.93 -8.55 9.41
CA ALA A 65 7.14 -8.88 10.16
C ALA A 65 6.97 -8.62 11.66
N ILE A 66 6.34 -7.51 12.05
CA ILE A 66 5.99 -7.18 13.44
C ILE A 66 5.09 -8.27 14.03
N ILE A 67 4.00 -8.61 13.34
CA ILE A 67 3.07 -9.64 13.81
C ILE A 67 3.80 -10.97 13.98
N LYS A 68 4.64 -11.37 13.02
CA LYS A 68 5.44 -12.60 13.08
C LYS A 68 6.46 -12.61 14.23
N LEU A 69 7.06 -11.46 14.55
CA LEU A 69 7.96 -11.31 15.70
C LEU A 69 7.21 -11.54 17.03
N PHE A 70 6.02 -10.95 17.19
CA PHE A 70 5.24 -11.06 18.42
C PHE A 70 4.55 -12.41 18.58
N THR A 71 4.18 -13.09 17.49
CA THR A 71 3.54 -14.42 17.56
C THR A 71 4.53 -15.58 17.54
N GLY A 72 5.83 -15.32 17.46
CA GLY A 72 6.86 -16.36 17.37
C GLY A 72 6.82 -17.15 16.05
N GLY A 73 6.05 -16.68 15.05
CA GLY A 73 5.82 -17.38 13.79
C GLY A 73 7.01 -17.42 12.82
N PHE A 74 8.20 -16.97 13.25
CA PHE A 74 9.48 -17.21 12.57
C PHE A 74 10.14 -18.54 12.97
N LYS A 75 9.60 -19.23 13.99
CA LYS A 75 10.12 -20.51 14.51
C LYS A 75 9.39 -21.75 13.95
N GLU A 76 8.34 -21.56 13.14
CA GLU A 76 7.77 -22.60 12.27
C GLU A 76 8.45 -22.55 10.90
#